data_AF-A0A139D1S5-F1
#
_entry.id   AF-A0A139D1S5-F1
#
_cell.length_a   1.000
_cell.length_b   1.000
_cell.length_c   1.000
_cell.angle_alpha   90.00
_cell.angle_beta   90.00
_cell.angle_gamma   90.00
#
_symmetry.space_group_name_H-M   'P 1'
#
loop_
_entity.id
_entity.type
_entity.pdbx_description
1 polymer ?
#
loop_
_entity_poly.entity_id
_entity_poly.type
_entity_poly.pdbx_seq_one_letter_code
_entity_poly.pdbx_strand_id
1 'polypeptide(L)'
;NVMRASVLADPDGKRQNTKDNTPAIIHYKMVPGNTVEVHVAAKGGGSEAKSKFAMLNPSDDVVEWVLKMVPQMGAGWCPPGMLGIGIGGTAEKAMELAKESLLDPIDIHDLQERGASNRAEELRLELFEKVNELGIGAQGLGGLTTVLDVKVKDYPTHAANKPVAIIPNCAATRHAHFTLDGTGPSLQTPPSIEDWPEITWEVGENVRRVNLDTVTPEDVKDWQPGETVLLSGKMLTGRDAAHKKMVDMIQNGEELPVDLTGRFIYYVGPVDPVREEVVGPAGPTTATRMDKFTHTMLEKTGLTGMIGKAERGQVAIDSIKEFGAVYLMAVGGAAYLVSKAIKTPRLWPSKSWVW
;
A
#
# COMPACT_ATOMS: atom_id res chain seq x y z
N ASN A 1 14.94 15.95 4.79
CA ASN A 1 13.53 15.57 4.59
C ASN A 1 13.14 14.73 5.80
N VAL A 2 12.31 15.26 6.71
CA VAL A 2 11.89 14.49 7.88
C VAL A 2 10.84 13.50 7.39
N MET A 3 11.22 12.22 7.27
CA MET A 3 10.30 11.14 6.97
C MET A 3 9.18 11.07 8.03
N ARG A 4 8.13 10.28 7.81
CA ARG A 4 7.01 10.16 8.75
C ARG A 4 7.26 9.13 9.86
N ALA A 5 7.22 9.56 11.11
CA ALA A 5 7.18 8.66 12.27
C ALA A 5 5.90 7.82 12.28
N SER A 6 6.04 6.52 12.01
CA SER A 6 4.93 5.58 11.78
C SER A 6 4.92 4.40 12.76
N VAL A 7 5.88 4.32 13.67
CA VAL A 7 5.95 3.26 14.70
C VAL A 7 5.17 3.67 15.95
N LEU A 8 4.44 2.71 16.51
CA LEU A 8 3.64 2.89 17.73
C LEU A 8 4.18 1.93 18.81
N ALA A 9 4.51 2.48 19.98
CA ALA A 9 4.79 1.70 21.18
C ALA A 9 3.49 1.13 21.77
N ASP A 10 3.59 -0.02 22.44
CA ASP A 10 2.46 -0.73 23.04
C ASP A 10 1.37 -1.10 21.99
N PRO A 11 1.69 -2.01 21.04
CA PRO A 11 0.88 -2.24 19.84
C PRO A 11 -0.53 -2.82 20.12
N ASP A 12 -0.72 -3.49 21.25
CA ASP A 12 -2.00 -4.05 21.70
C ASP A 12 -2.63 -3.25 22.87
N GLY A 13 -2.08 -2.08 23.18
CA GLY A 13 -2.56 -1.22 24.26
C GLY A 13 -2.78 0.21 23.78
N LYS A 14 -2.03 1.16 24.34
CA LYS A 14 -2.21 2.60 24.11
C LYS A 14 -1.77 3.07 22.72
N ARG A 15 -0.94 2.29 22.01
CA ARG A 15 -0.52 2.57 20.62
C ARG A 15 0.04 3.99 20.41
N GLN A 16 0.91 4.43 21.31
CA GLN A 16 1.47 5.79 21.27
C GLN A 16 2.58 5.90 20.23
N ASN A 17 2.56 6.95 19.40
CA ASN A 17 3.60 7.17 18.38
C ASN A 17 4.96 7.46 19.04
N THR A 18 6.03 6.82 18.56
CA THR A 18 7.38 6.99 19.11
C THR A 18 8.04 8.31 18.70
N LYS A 19 7.46 9.01 17.72
CA LYS A 19 7.85 10.33 17.18
C LYS A 19 9.18 10.35 16.43
N ASP A 20 9.86 9.23 16.32
CA ASP A 20 11.17 9.07 15.68
C ASP A 20 11.26 7.87 14.72
N ASN A 21 10.16 7.11 14.57
CA ASN A 21 10.07 5.90 13.76
C ASN A 21 10.94 4.72 14.24
N THR A 22 11.40 4.71 15.50
CA THR A 22 12.14 3.60 16.12
C THR A 22 11.20 2.66 16.92
N PRO A 23 11.61 1.40 17.22
CA PRO A 23 12.84 0.74 16.78
C PRO A 23 12.78 0.26 15.32
N ALA A 24 13.96 0.12 14.72
CA ALA A 24 14.12 -0.63 13.48
C ALA A 24 14.09 -2.14 13.74
N ILE A 25 13.70 -2.92 12.73
CA ILE A 25 13.86 -4.39 12.74
C ILE A 25 15.25 -4.70 12.17
N ILE A 26 16.09 -5.38 12.95
CA ILE A 26 17.48 -5.65 12.60
C ILE A 26 17.70 -7.16 12.53
N HIS A 27 18.13 -7.63 11.35
CA HIS A 27 18.65 -8.97 11.14
C HIS A 27 20.15 -8.85 10.87
N TYR A 28 20.97 -9.70 11.50
CA TYR A 28 22.40 -9.73 11.26
C TYR A 28 22.90 -11.17 11.17
N LYS A 29 23.95 -11.38 10.39
CA LYS A 29 24.64 -12.67 10.24
C LYS A 29 26.13 -12.40 10.48
N MET A 30 26.75 -13.19 11.34
CA MET A 30 28.20 -13.11 11.54
C MET A 30 28.88 -14.00 10.50
N VAL A 31 29.75 -13.41 9.70
CA VAL A 31 30.47 -14.09 8.62
C VAL A 31 31.98 -13.83 8.72
N PRO A 32 32.85 -14.73 8.23
CA PRO A 32 34.27 -14.45 8.13
C PRO A 32 34.54 -13.24 7.23
N GLY A 33 35.52 -12.41 7.61
CA GLY A 33 35.93 -11.24 6.83
C GLY A 33 36.21 -10.03 7.70
N ASN A 34 36.45 -8.90 7.04
CA ASN A 34 36.78 -7.60 7.66
C ASN A 34 35.86 -6.46 7.17
N THR A 35 34.72 -6.80 6.57
CA THR A 35 33.75 -5.85 6.01
C THR A 35 32.38 -6.03 6.66
N VAL A 36 31.55 -4.98 6.59
CA VAL A 36 30.13 -5.03 7.00
C VAL A 36 29.27 -4.77 5.77
N GLU A 37 28.51 -5.76 5.34
CA GLU A 37 27.47 -5.59 4.32
C GLU A 37 26.16 -5.14 5.00
N VAL A 38 25.55 -4.09 4.45
CA VAL A 38 24.33 -3.50 4.97
C VAL A 38 23.29 -3.45 3.87
N HIS A 39 22.14 -4.09 4.12
CA HIS A 39 20.93 -3.89 3.35
C HIS A 39 19.95 -3.12 4.21
N VAL A 40 19.51 -1.95 3.74
CA VAL A 40 18.48 -1.14 4.41
C VAL A 40 17.25 -1.08 3.54
N ALA A 41 16.07 -1.34 4.12
CA ALA A 41 14.80 -1.27 3.42
C ALA A 41 13.78 -0.43 4.20
N ALA A 42 13.15 0.53 3.52
CA ALA A 42 12.03 1.28 4.07
C ALA A 42 10.72 0.59 3.69
N LYS A 43 10.28 -0.41 4.48
CA LYS A 43 9.09 -1.19 4.15
C LYS A 43 7.79 -0.47 4.51
N GLY A 44 6.85 -0.41 3.57
CA GLY A 44 5.54 0.20 3.79
C GLY A 44 4.60 -0.73 4.57
N GLY A 45 3.95 -0.21 5.62
CA GLY A 45 2.98 -1.00 6.42
C GLY A 45 1.81 -1.57 5.61
N GLY A 46 1.42 -0.92 4.50
CA GLY A 46 0.36 -1.41 3.61
C GLY A 46 0.73 -2.71 2.89
N SER A 47 1.97 -2.84 2.39
CA SER A 47 2.47 -4.10 1.84
C SER A 47 2.76 -5.12 2.94
N GLU A 48 3.26 -4.67 4.09
CA GLU A 48 3.56 -5.55 5.23
C GLU A 48 2.33 -6.30 5.74
N ALA A 49 1.21 -5.59 5.88
CA ALA A 49 -0.06 -6.13 6.35
C ALA A 49 -0.70 -7.16 5.39
N LYS A 50 -0.13 -7.33 4.19
CA LYS A 50 -0.60 -8.32 3.20
C LYS A 50 0.24 -9.59 3.18
N SER A 51 1.21 -9.72 4.09
CA SER A 51 1.98 -10.95 4.25
C SER A 51 1.06 -12.14 4.56
N LYS A 52 1.36 -13.30 3.96
CA LYS A 52 0.64 -14.56 4.16
C LYS A 52 1.62 -15.65 4.57
N PHE A 53 1.15 -16.57 5.41
CA PHE A 53 1.92 -17.70 5.90
C PHE A 53 1.06 -18.96 5.88
N ALA A 54 1.67 -20.10 5.60
CA ALA A 54 1.10 -21.39 5.89
C ALA A 54 2.18 -22.42 6.25
N MET A 55 1.82 -23.36 7.11
CA MET A 55 2.50 -24.65 7.22
C MET A 55 1.80 -25.60 6.27
N LEU A 56 2.33 -25.72 5.05
CA LEU A 56 1.80 -26.65 4.06
C LEU A 56 2.23 -28.08 4.39
N ASN A 57 1.43 -29.06 3.96
CA ASN A 57 1.88 -30.45 3.96
C ASN A 57 3.01 -30.62 2.93
N PRO A 58 3.92 -31.58 3.12
CA PRO A 58 4.98 -31.87 2.15
C PRO A 58 4.47 -32.16 0.73
N SER A 59 3.24 -32.69 0.60
CA SER A 59 2.59 -32.98 -0.68
C SER A 59 1.85 -31.80 -1.31
N ASP A 60 1.60 -30.72 -0.56
CA ASP A 60 0.79 -29.60 -1.05
C ASP A 60 1.57 -28.77 -2.08
N ASP A 61 0.84 -28.20 -3.04
CA ASP A 61 1.37 -27.38 -4.12
C ASP A 61 1.49 -25.92 -3.70
N VAL A 62 2.68 -25.35 -3.89
CA VAL A 62 2.98 -23.96 -3.52
C VAL A 62 2.30 -22.97 -4.47
N VAL A 63 2.23 -23.29 -5.76
CA VAL A 63 1.63 -22.45 -6.80
C VAL A 63 0.13 -22.31 -6.55
N GLU A 64 -0.57 -23.42 -6.33
CA GLU A 64 -1.99 -23.40 -6.00
C GLU A 64 -2.28 -22.56 -4.75
N TRP A 65 -1.44 -22.72 -3.71
CA TRP A 65 -1.59 -21.92 -2.50
C TRP A 65 -1.34 -20.43 -2.76
N VAL A 66 -0.31 -20.06 -3.51
CA VAL A 66 -0.03 -18.66 -3.87
C VAL A 66 -1.20 -18.05 -4.65
N LEU A 67 -1.71 -18.74 -5.66
CA LEU A 67 -2.83 -18.25 -6.48
C LEU A 67 -4.12 -18.11 -5.68
N LYS A 68 -4.31 -18.94 -4.64
CA LYS A 68 -5.41 -18.77 -3.68
C LYS A 68 -5.21 -17.55 -2.77
N MET A 69 -3.96 -17.23 -2.41
CA MET A 69 -3.64 -16.14 -1.48
C MET A 69 -3.65 -14.77 -2.14
N VAL A 70 -3.15 -14.64 -3.38
CA VAL A 70 -2.99 -13.35 -4.06
C VAL A 70 -4.31 -12.55 -4.16
N PRO A 71 -5.45 -13.12 -4.58
CA PRO A 71 -6.73 -12.40 -4.59
C PRO A 71 -7.15 -11.91 -3.20
N GLN A 72 -6.87 -12.68 -2.14
CA GLN A 72 -7.21 -12.31 -0.75
C GLN A 72 -6.32 -11.19 -0.20
N MET A 73 -5.17 -10.92 -0.83
CA MET A 73 -4.34 -9.76 -0.49
C MET A 73 -4.99 -8.46 -0.99
N GLY A 74 -5.84 -8.53 -2.01
CA GLY A 74 -6.47 -7.37 -2.64
C GLY A 74 -5.45 -6.38 -3.18
N ALA A 75 -5.88 -5.16 -3.49
CA ALA A 75 -5.01 -4.11 -4.02
C ALA A 75 -4.36 -3.23 -2.93
N GLY A 76 -4.55 -3.57 -1.65
CA GLY A 76 -4.06 -2.78 -0.52
C GLY A 76 -2.54 -2.58 -0.48
N TRP A 77 -1.77 -3.42 -1.19
CA TRP A 77 -0.32 -3.33 -1.33
C TRP A 77 0.15 -2.53 -2.56
N CYS A 78 -0.76 -1.87 -3.29
CA CYS A 78 -0.46 -1.05 -4.47
C CYS A 78 0.29 -1.79 -5.59
N PRO A 79 -0.30 -2.83 -6.21
CA PRO A 79 0.24 -3.39 -7.45
C PRO A 79 0.28 -2.32 -8.57
N PRO A 80 1.16 -2.46 -9.58
CA PRO A 80 2.10 -3.55 -9.74
C PRO A 80 3.30 -3.44 -8.81
N GLY A 81 3.87 -4.58 -8.45
CA GLY A 81 5.05 -4.66 -7.59
C GLY A 81 5.65 -6.06 -7.63
N MET A 82 6.39 -6.47 -6.60
CA MET A 82 7.02 -7.81 -6.57
C MET A 82 6.36 -8.71 -5.53
N LEU A 83 6.36 -10.02 -5.75
CA LEU A 83 6.07 -11.00 -4.69
C LEU A 83 7.37 -11.66 -4.24
N GLY A 84 7.64 -11.64 -2.94
CA GLY A 84 8.73 -12.38 -2.31
C GLY A 84 8.17 -13.61 -1.64
N ILE A 85 8.74 -14.77 -1.94
CA ILE A 85 8.28 -16.08 -1.49
C ILE A 85 9.43 -16.77 -0.78
N GLY A 86 9.17 -17.19 0.45
CA GLY A 86 10.10 -17.95 1.26
C GLY A 86 9.57 -19.36 1.48
N ILE A 87 10.39 -20.38 1.22
CA ILE A 87 9.99 -21.79 1.33
C ILE A 87 10.97 -22.54 2.23
N GLY A 88 10.45 -23.31 3.19
CA GLY A 88 11.26 -24.17 4.03
C GLY A 88 11.83 -23.49 5.29
N GLY A 89 12.81 -24.14 5.92
CA GLY A 89 13.26 -23.82 7.27
C GLY A 89 12.16 -24.01 8.32
N THR A 90 12.01 -23.01 9.17
CA THR A 90 10.95 -22.86 10.18
C THR A 90 10.02 -21.69 9.79
N ALA A 91 8.96 -21.46 10.54
CA ALA A 91 7.98 -20.42 10.22
C ALA A 91 8.61 -19.02 10.10
N GLU A 92 9.47 -18.67 11.04
CA GLU A 92 10.23 -17.42 11.05
C GLU A 92 11.23 -17.34 9.90
N LYS A 93 11.87 -18.47 9.55
CA LYS A 93 12.84 -18.50 8.46
C LYS A 93 12.19 -18.28 7.11
N ALA A 94 11.05 -18.91 6.84
CA ALA A 94 10.29 -18.67 5.62
C ALA A 94 9.89 -17.19 5.47
N MET A 95 9.45 -16.54 6.55
CA MET A 95 9.15 -15.11 6.56
C MET A 95 10.38 -14.23 6.29
N GLU A 96 11.52 -14.56 6.91
CA GLU A 96 12.79 -13.88 6.68
C GLU A 96 13.21 -14.01 5.20
N LEU A 97 13.17 -15.21 4.62
CA LEU A 97 13.53 -15.47 3.23
C LEU A 97 12.62 -14.72 2.26
N ALA A 98 11.30 -14.76 2.49
CA ALA A 98 10.33 -14.01 1.68
C ALA A 98 10.66 -12.51 1.71
N LYS A 99 11.04 -11.98 2.87
CA LYS A 99 11.43 -10.56 3.01
C LYS A 99 12.74 -10.26 2.32
N GLU A 100 13.75 -11.08 2.54
CA GLU A 100 15.11 -10.92 2.01
C GLU A 100 15.13 -11.01 0.48
N SER A 101 14.27 -11.85 -0.10
CA SER A 101 14.15 -12.00 -1.56
C SER A 101 13.71 -10.71 -2.27
N LEU A 102 12.99 -9.82 -1.59
CA LEU A 102 12.48 -8.57 -2.15
C LEU A 102 13.53 -7.47 -2.30
N LEU A 103 14.76 -7.75 -1.87
CA LEU A 103 15.92 -6.87 -2.01
C LEU A 103 16.63 -7.08 -3.35
N ASP A 104 16.35 -8.19 -4.04
CA ASP A 104 16.97 -8.52 -5.31
C ASP A 104 16.37 -7.65 -6.44
N PRO A 105 17.18 -7.25 -7.45
CA PRO A 105 16.71 -6.43 -8.57
C PRO A 105 15.66 -7.16 -9.39
N ILE A 106 14.78 -6.44 -10.10
CA ILE A 106 13.86 -7.07 -11.07
C ILE A 106 14.69 -7.68 -12.20
N ASP A 107 14.59 -8.99 -12.39
CA ASP A 107 15.38 -9.77 -13.37
C ASP A 107 14.57 -10.90 -14.02
N ILE A 108 13.22 -10.87 -13.90
CA ILE A 108 12.36 -11.94 -14.43
C ILE A 108 12.53 -12.14 -15.94
N HIS A 109 12.79 -11.07 -16.70
CA HIS A 109 12.99 -11.14 -18.15
C HIS A 109 14.31 -11.80 -18.52
N ASP A 110 15.38 -11.48 -17.79
CA ASP A 110 16.68 -12.16 -17.95
C ASP A 110 16.55 -13.65 -17.59
N LEU A 111 15.76 -13.99 -16.56
CA LEU A 111 15.45 -15.37 -16.21
C LEU A 111 14.64 -16.08 -17.31
N GLN A 112 13.68 -15.40 -17.94
CA GLN A 112 12.92 -15.96 -19.08
C GLN A 112 13.83 -16.28 -20.26
N GLU A 113 14.80 -15.40 -20.57
CA GLU A 113 15.73 -15.60 -21.68
C GLU A 113 16.72 -16.74 -21.42
N ARG A 114 17.32 -16.79 -20.24
CA ARG A 114 18.31 -17.83 -19.91
C ARG A 114 17.71 -19.19 -19.54
N GLY A 115 16.44 -19.21 -19.12
CA GLY A 115 15.76 -20.39 -18.59
C GLY A 115 16.08 -20.70 -17.13
N ALA A 116 15.18 -21.43 -16.46
CA ALA A 116 15.34 -21.85 -15.07
C ALA A 116 16.38 -22.97 -14.94
N SER A 117 17.22 -22.89 -13.89
CA SER A 117 18.23 -23.91 -13.59
C SER A 117 17.93 -24.70 -12.31
N ASN A 118 16.88 -24.34 -11.58
CA ASN A 118 16.46 -25.00 -10.34
C ASN A 118 14.95 -24.80 -10.10
N ARG A 119 14.39 -25.53 -9.12
CA ARG A 119 12.95 -25.46 -8.81
C ARG A 119 12.49 -24.08 -8.34
N ALA A 120 13.31 -23.30 -7.65
CA ALA A 120 12.94 -21.96 -7.22
C ALA A 120 12.73 -21.05 -8.44
N GLU A 121 13.61 -21.11 -9.43
CA GLU A 121 13.50 -20.36 -10.68
C GLU A 121 12.31 -20.81 -11.54
N GLU A 122 12.04 -22.11 -11.61
CA GLU A 122 10.83 -22.62 -12.26
C GLU A 122 9.56 -22.03 -11.61
N LEU A 123 9.51 -22.00 -10.28
CA LEU A 123 8.40 -21.40 -9.54
C LEU A 123 8.27 -19.90 -9.80
N ARG A 124 9.38 -19.17 -9.92
CA ARG A 124 9.37 -17.73 -10.25
C ARG A 124 8.67 -17.48 -11.58
N LEU A 125 9.06 -18.22 -12.63
CA LEU A 125 8.50 -18.10 -13.98
C LEU A 125 7.02 -18.50 -13.99
N GLU A 126 6.70 -19.67 -13.43
CA GLU A 126 5.33 -20.19 -13.38
C GLU A 126 4.38 -19.25 -12.62
N LEU A 127 4.82 -18.70 -11.49
CA LEU A 127 4.01 -17.77 -10.71
C LEU A 127 3.91 -16.39 -11.35
N PHE A 128 4.96 -15.91 -12.01
CA PHE A 128 4.91 -14.63 -12.70
C PHE A 128 3.81 -14.61 -13.78
N GLU A 129 3.73 -15.68 -14.58
CA GLU A 129 2.68 -15.86 -15.57
C GLU A 129 1.31 -15.98 -14.91
N LYS A 130 1.11 -17.01 -14.06
CA LYS A 130 -0.20 -17.32 -13.49
C LYS A 130 -0.77 -16.21 -12.61
N VAL A 131 0.08 -15.45 -11.88
CA VAL A 131 -0.40 -14.31 -11.07
C VAL A 131 -0.89 -13.17 -11.95
N ASN A 132 -0.21 -12.88 -13.06
CA ASN A 132 -0.64 -11.85 -13.99
C ASN A 132 -1.92 -12.26 -14.75
N GLU A 133 -2.08 -13.56 -15.05
CA GLU A 133 -3.29 -14.12 -15.65
C GLU A 133 -4.54 -14.04 -14.76
N LEU A 134 -4.39 -13.84 -13.43
CA LEU A 134 -5.53 -13.56 -12.55
C LEU A 134 -6.29 -12.28 -12.94
N GLY A 135 -5.68 -11.41 -13.75
CA GLY A 135 -6.33 -10.23 -14.29
C GLY A 135 -6.62 -9.15 -13.24
N ILE A 136 -5.99 -9.21 -12.06
CA ILE A 136 -6.15 -8.21 -10.98
C ILE A 136 -5.65 -6.83 -11.46
N GLY A 137 -4.56 -6.82 -12.23
CA GLY A 137 -3.94 -5.64 -12.82
C GLY A 137 -3.41 -4.60 -11.82
N ALA A 138 -3.02 -3.45 -12.38
CA ALA A 138 -2.46 -2.34 -11.63
C ALA A 138 -3.53 -1.74 -10.69
N GLN A 139 -3.18 -1.51 -9.43
CA GLN A 139 -4.07 -0.99 -8.38
C GLN A 139 -5.34 -1.83 -8.13
N GLY A 140 -5.45 -3.05 -8.69
CA GLY A 140 -6.67 -3.85 -8.62
C GLY A 140 -7.79 -3.40 -9.56
N LEU A 141 -7.47 -2.62 -10.60
CA LEU A 141 -8.44 -2.10 -11.57
C LEU A 141 -8.71 -3.03 -12.76
N GLY A 142 -8.15 -4.25 -12.73
CA GLY A 142 -8.11 -5.10 -13.89
C GLY A 142 -6.90 -4.82 -14.78
N GLY A 143 -6.51 -5.79 -15.59
CA GLY A 143 -5.45 -5.64 -16.60
C GLY A 143 -4.36 -6.70 -16.50
N LEU A 144 -3.31 -6.52 -17.29
CA LEU A 144 -2.31 -7.55 -17.59
C LEU A 144 -1.17 -7.66 -16.56
N THR A 145 -0.99 -6.65 -15.71
CA THR A 145 0.20 -6.56 -14.86
C THR A 145 -0.20 -6.32 -13.41
N THR A 146 -0.14 -7.38 -12.62
CA THR A 146 -0.25 -7.37 -11.16
C THR A 146 1.12 -7.44 -10.49
N VAL A 147 2.05 -8.18 -11.07
CA VAL A 147 3.43 -8.32 -10.59
C VAL A 147 4.43 -7.98 -11.69
N LEU A 148 5.52 -7.33 -11.30
CA LEU A 148 6.69 -7.05 -12.14
C LEU A 148 7.75 -8.15 -12.01
N ASP A 149 7.78 -8.86 -10.88
CA ASP A 149 8.67 -9.99 -10.63
C ASP A 149 8.10 -10.86 -9.50
N VAL A 150 8.49 -12.13 -9.46
CA VAL A 150 8.30 -13.05 -8.34
C VAL A 150 9.68 -13.54 -7.92
N LYS A 151 10.04 -13.35 -6.65
CA LYS A 151 11.30 -13.82 -6.05
C LYS A 151 11.01 -15.02 -5.16
N VAL A 152 11.82 -16.06 -5.26
CA VAL A 152 11.70 -17.27 -4.45
C VAL A 152 13.06 -17.55 -3.82
N LYS A 153 13.10 -17.63 -2.49
CA LYS A 153 14.26 -18.13 -1.72
C LYS A 153 13.81 -19.32 -0.88
N ASP A 154 14.59 -20.39 -0.89
CA ASP A 154 14.31 -21.60 -0.14
C ASP A 154 15.41 -21.96 0.87
N TYR A 155 15.06 -22.84 1.82
CA TYR A 155 15.97 -23.34 2.84
C TYR A 155 15.59 -24.77 3.25
N PRO A 156 16.56 -25.64 3.62
CA PRO A 156 16.26 -26.98 4.11
C PRO A 156 15.24 -26.98 5.26
N THR A 157 14.28 -27.91 5.21
CA THR A 157 13.19 -28.01 6.19
C THR A 157 13.09 -29.41 6.77
N HIS A 158 12.49 -29.54 7.95
CA HIS A 158 12.15 -30.83 8.53
C HIS A 158 11.15 -31.57 7.63
N ALA A 159 11.32 -32.88 7.43
CA ALA A 159 10.56 -33.66 6.45
C ALA A 159 9.02 -33.60 6.61
N ALA A 160 8.54 -33.38 7.84
CA ALA A 160 7.12 -33.24 8.14
C ALA A 160 6.52 -31.85 7.79
N ASN A 161 7.35 -30.84 7.50
CA ASN A 161 6.94 -29.44 7.42
C ASN A 161 7.33 -28.81 6.09
N LYS A 162 6.41 -28.06 5.49
CA LYS A 162 6.71 -27.13 4.38
C LYS A 162 6.21 -25.72 4.73
N PRO A 163 6.96 -24.95 5.54
CA PRO A 163 6.64 -23.55 5.79
C PRO A 163 6.72 -22.75 4.50
N VAL A 164 5.70 -21.93 4.21
CA VAL A 164 5.68 -21.05 3.05
C VAL A 164 5.18 -19.67 3.47
N ALA A 165 5.89 -18.63 3.05
CA ALA A 165 5.50 -17.24 3.24
C ALA A 165 5.42 -16.50 1.91
N ILE A 166 4.46 -15.58 1.77
CA ILE A 166 4.37 -14.62 0.66
C ILE A 166 4.34 -13.23 1.26
N ILE A 167 5.21 -12.35 0.76
CA ILE A 167 5.28 -10.96 1.15
C ILE A 167 5.31 -10.11 -0.13
N PRO A 168 4.37 -9.18 -0.34
CA PRO A 168 4.44 -8.29 -1.48
C PRO A 168 5.42 -7.12 -1.23
N ASN A 169 6.02 -6.61 -2.30
CA ASN A 169 6.66 -5.30 -2.35
C ASN A 169 5.83 -4.37 -3.23
N CYS A 170 5.51 -3.20 -2.72
CA CYS A 170 4.66 -2.24 -3.43
C CYS A 170 5.46 -1.40 -4.44
N ALA A 171 4.75 -0.57 -5.21
CA ALA A 171 5.36 0.45 -6.08
C ALA A 171 6.40 1.34 -5.36
N ALA A 172 6.28 1.51 -4.03
CA ALA A 172 7.33 2.14 -3.21
C ALA A 172 8.42 1.12 -2.81
N THR A 173 9.09 0.55 -3.82
CA THR A 173 10.25 -0.33 -3.65
C THR A 173 11.46 0.51 -3.22
N ARG A 174 11.83 0.42 -1.95
CA ARG A 174 12.79 1.33 -1.31
C ARG A 174 13.80 0.54 -0.49
N HIS A 175 14.93 0.23 -1.09
CA HIS A 175 16.08 -0.37 -0.41
C HIS A 175 17.39 0.19 -0.96
N ALA A 176 18.45 0.09 -0.17
CA ALA A 176 19.80 0.46 -0.57
C ALA A 176 20.78 -0.56 0.02
N HIS A 177 21.78 -0.96 -0.78
CA HIS A 177 22.78 -1.94 -0.40
C HIS A 177 24.15 -1.28 -0.45
N PHE A 178 24.96 -1.49 0.58
CA PHE A 178 26.32 -0.98 0.61
C PHE A 178 27.21 -1.82 1.52
N THR A 179 28.51 -1.73 1.29
CA THR A 179 29.54 -2.40 2.09
C THR A 179 30.42 -1.35 2.75
N LEU A 180 30.70 -1.55 4.04
CA LEU A 180 31.67 -0.76 4.80
C LEU A 180 32.94 -1.60 4.96
N ASP A 181 34.08 -1.04 4.58
CA ASP A 181 35.40 -1.68 4.59
C ASP A 181 36.43 -0.93 5.46
N GLY A 182 35.99 0.12 6.17
CA GLY A 182 36.83 0.98 7.01
C GLY A 182 37.44 2.19 6.29
N THR A 183 37.22 2.35 4.98
CA THR A 183 37.76 3.50 4.21
C THR A 183 36.97 4.80 4.42
N GLY A 184 35.71 4.73 4.87
CA GLY A 184 34.87 5.90 5.10
C GLY A 184 33.38 5.60 4.99
N PRO A 185 32.52 6.63 4.95
CA PRO A 185 31.09 6.47 4.72
C PRO A 185 30.80 6.01 3.28
N SER A 186 29.83 5.12 3.10
CA SER A 186 29.28 4.82 1.77
C SER A 186 28.32 5.92 1.35
N LEU A 187 28.64 6.61 0.25
CA LEU A 187 27.80 7.64 -0.35
C LEU A 187 27.08 7.06 -1.58
N GLN A 188 25.77 7.29 -1.65
CA GLN A 188 24.91 6.82 -2.74
C GLN A 188 24.66 7.96 -3.72
N THR A 189 24.75 7.68 -5.01
CA THR A 189 24.41 8.63 -6.07
C THR A 189 22.93 8.46 -6.44
N PRO A 190 22.09 9.49 -6.31
CA PRO A 190 20.71 9.42 -6.77
C PRO A 190 20.65 9.08 -8.28
N PRO A 191 19.64 8.31 -8.74
CA PRO A 191 19.46 8.02 -10.16
C PRO A 191 19.19 9.30 -10.97
N SER A 192 19.54 9.28 -12.26
CA SER A 192 19.30 10.41 -13.16
C SER A 192 17.80 10.55 -13.43
N ILE A 193 17.31 11.79 -13.52
CA ILE A 193 15.89 12.02 -13.88
C ILE A 193 15.68 11.67 -15.36
N GLU A 194 16.71 11.84 -16.17
CA GLU A 194 16.77 11.58 -17.60
C GLU A 194 16.65 10.09 -17.94
N ASP A 195 16.89 9.19 -16.97
CA ASP A 195 16.70 7.75 -17.14
C ASP A 195 15.20 7.38 -17.21
N TRP A 196 14.31 8.26 -16.74
CA TRP A 196 12.87 8.04 -16.82
C TRP A 196 12.34 8.38 -18.21
N PRO A 197 11.47 7.53 -18.78
CA PRO A 197 10.87 7.81 -20.08
C PRO A 197 10.04 9.10 -20.03
N GLU A 198 10.00 9.84 -21.14
CA GLU A 198 9.07 10.95 -21.30
C GLU A 198 7.64 10.42 -21.30
N ILE A 199 6.89 10.70 -20.23
CA ILE A 199 5.50 10.29 -20.11
C ILE A 199 4.64 11.35 -20.77
N THR A 200 4.18 11.08 -21.99
CA THR A 200 3.12 11.86 -22.63
C THR A 200 1.77 11.40 -22.08
N TRP A 201 1.14 12.22 -21.24
CA TRP A 201 -0.20 11.93 -20.72
C TRP A 201 -1.26 12.66 -21.56
N GLU A 202 -2.03 11.89 -22.34
CA GLU A 202 -3.25 12.38 -22.97
C GLU A 202 -4.44 12.02 -22.08
N VAL A 203 -5.18 13.05 -21.64
CA VAL A 203 -6.45 12.84 -20.93
C VAL A 203 -7.44 12.37 -21.99
N GLY A 204 -7.81 11.09 -21.97
CA GLY A 204 -8.82 10.58 -22.89
C GLY A 204 -10.10 11.41 -22.83
N GLU A 205 -10.83 11.50 -23.95
CA GLU A 205 -12.05 12.31 -24.07
C GLU A 205 -13.13 11.92 -23.03
N ASN A 206 -13.05 10.71 -22.48
CA ASN A 206 -14.02 10.14 -21.52
C ASN A 206 -13.73 10.48 -20.04
N VAL A 207 -12.83 11.43 -19.74
CA VAL A 207 -12.53 11.81 -18.35
C VAL A 207 -13.50 12.87 -17.83
N ARG A 208 -14.25 12.52 -16.79
CA ARG A 208 -15.20 13.42 -16.13
C ARG A 208 -14.45 14.39 -15.21
N ARG A 209 -14.68 15.69 -15.37
CA ARG A 209 -14.14 16.74 -14.49
C ARG A 209 -15.19 17.16 -13.47
N VAL A 210 -14.85 17.11 -12.18
CA VAL A 210 -15.80 17.36 -11.09
C VAL A 210 -15.24 18.43 -10.15
N ASN A 211 -16.01 19.49 -9.95
CA ASN A 211 -15.73 20.49 -8.92
C ASN A 211 -16.48 20.15 -7.63
N LEU A 212 -15.73 19.75 -6.61
CA LEU A 212 -16.24 19.38 -5.28
C LEU A 212 -16.91 20.54 -4.53
N ASP A 213 -16.65 21.79 -4.93
CA ASP A 213 -17.33 22.95 -4.35
C ASP A 213 -18.77 23.13 -4.87
N THR A 214 -19.14 22.47 -5.97
CA THR A 214 -20.45 22.63 -6.63
C THR A 214 -21.19 21.33 -6.88
N VAL A 215 -20.53 20.17 -6.80
CA VAL A 215 -21.15 18.86 -6.99
C VAL A 215 -22.19 18.59 -5.90
N THR A 216 -23.31 17.99 -6.28
CA THR A 216 -24.41 17.63 -5.38
C THR A 216 -24.56 16.11 -5.25
N PRO A 217 -25.27 15.61 -4.23
CA PRO A 217 -25.62 14.19 -4.14
C PRO A 217 -26.44 13.65 -5.32
N GLU A 218 -27.14 14.52 -6.07
CA GLU A 218 -27.87 14.09 -7.26
C GLU A 218 -26.93 13.84 -8.43
N ASP A 219 -25.91 14.69 -8.59
CA ASP A 219 -24.93 14.62 -9.68
C ASP A 219 -24.05 13.38 -9.64
N VAL A 220 -24.00 12.65 -8.52
CA VAL A 220 -23.16 11.44 -8.39
C VAL A 220 -23.93 10.16 -8.71
N LYS A 221 -25.25 10.22 -8.89
CA LYS A 221 -26.09 9.04 -9.13
C LYS A 221 -25.96 8.47 -10.54
N ASP A 222 -25.54 9.28 -11.51
CA ASP A 222 -25.28 8.83 -12.89
C ASP A 222 -23.88 8.23 -13.06
N TRP A 223 -22.98 8.40 -12.08
CA TRP A 223 -21.60 7.92 -12.18
C TRP A 223 -21.54 6.40 -12.19
N GLN A 224 -20.77 5.85 -13.13
CA GLN A 224 -20.60 4.42 -13.28
C GLN A 224 -19.24 3.93 -12.74
N PRO A 225 -19.18 2.71 -12.17
CA PRO A 225 -17.92 2.07 -11.83
C PRO A 225 -16.98 1.99 -13.05
N GLY A 226 -15.72 2.35 -12.86
CA GLY A 226 -14.71 2.38 -13.93
C GLY A 226 -14.53 3.73 -14.63
N GLU A 227 -15.42 4.70 -14.39
CA GLU A 227 -15.20 6.08 -14.87
C GLU A 227 -13.94 6.69 -14.24
N THR A 228 -13.18 7.44 -15.06
CA THR A 228 -12.08 8.25 -14.57
C THR A 228 -12.57 9.65 -14.26
N VAL A 229 -12.37 10.09 -13.01
CA VAL A 229 -12.77 11.42 -12.53
C VAL A 229 -11.54 12.26 -12.17
N LEU A 230 -11.57 13.54 -12.54
CA LEU A 230 -10.60 14.55 -12.10
C LEU A 230 -11.28 15.53 -11.16
N LEU A 231 -10.81 15.57 -9.92
CA LEU A 231 -11.41 16.37 -8.85
C LEU A 231 -10.71 17.73 -8.71
N SER A 232 -11.49 18.77 -8.51
CA SER A 232 -11.05 20.10 -8.04
C SER A 232 -11.91 20.57 -6.87
N GLY A 233 -11.49 21.59 -6.13
CA GLY A 233 -12.28 22.15 -5.01
C GLY A 233 -11.88 21.59 -3.63
N LYS A 234 -12.76 21.73 -2.64
CA LYS A 234 -12.47 21.40 -1.24
C LYS A 234 -12.91 19.98 -0.88
N MET A 235 -12.04 19.25 -0.17
CA MET A 235 -12.35 17.96 0.45
C MET A 235 -11.92 17.96 1.92
N LEU A 236 -12.56 17.10 2.72
CA LEU A 236 -12.14 16.81 4.08
C LEU A 236 -11.09 15.70 4.06
N THR A 237 -10.22 15.57 5.05
CA THR A 237 -9.36 14.38 5.17
C THR A 237 -9.46 13.70 6.52
N GLY A 238 -9.46 12.38 6.54
CA GLY A 238 -9.55 11.62 7.78
C GLY A 238 -9.40 10.14 7.55
N ARG A 239 -8.82 9.43 8.52
CA ARG A 239 -8.60 7.98 8.46
C ARG A 239 -9.03 7.30 9.77
N ASP A 240 -8.44 6.15 10.09
CA ASP A 240 -8.80 5.25 11.19
C ASP A 240 -9.20 5.96 12.50
N ALA A 241 -8.32 6.80 13.06
CA ALA A 241 -8.55 7.46 14.35
C ALA A 241 -9.62 8.57 14.26
N ALA A 242 -9.65 9.32 13.16
CA ALA A 242 -10.66 10.36 12.94
C ALA A 242 -12.06 9.76 12.79
N HIS A 243 -12.20 8.67 12.03
CA HIS A 243 -13.47 7.95 11.87
C HIS A 243 -13.96 7.37 13.18
N LYS A 244 -13.07 6.73 13.95
CA LYS A 244 -13.43 6.23 15.28
C LYS A 244 -13.97 7.36 16.17
N LYS A 245 -13.25 8.49 16.23
CA LYS A 245 -13.65 9.63 17.04
C LYS A 245 -14.99 10.23 16.61
N MET A 246 -15.21 10.41 15.30
CA MET A 246 -16.49 10.91 14.77
C MET A 246 -17.64 9.98 15.13
N VAL A 247 -17.46 8.66 14.99
CA VAL A 247 -18.49 7.68 15.36
C VAL A 247 -18.75 7.67 16.86
N ASP A 248 -17.72 7.68 17.70
CA ASP A 248 -17.87 7.74 19.16
C ASP A 248 -18.66 8.99 19.57
N MET A 249 -18.40 10.15 18.95
CA MET A 249 -19.14 11.40 19.20
C MET A 249 -20.60 11.34 18.76
N ILE A 250 -20.87 10.80 17.57
CA ILE A 250 -22.23 10.58 17.08
C ILE A 250 -23.02 9.69 18.05
N GLN A 251 -22.39 8.63 18.57
CA GLN A 251 -23.02 7.71 19.52
C GLN A 251 -23.33 8.37 20.86
N ASN A 252 -22.53 9.35 21.27
CA ASN A 252 -22.75 10.13 22.49
C ASN A 252 -23.72 11.31 22.29
N GLY A 253 -24.22 11.54 21.08
CA GLY A 253 -25.06 12.70 20.76
C GLY A 253 -24.28 14.02 20.73
N GLU A 254 -22.96 13.97 20.56
CA GLU A 254 -22.09 15.14 20.46
C GLU A 254 -22.09 15.70 19.02
N GLU A 255 -21.99 17.02 18.88
CA GLU A 255 -21.87 17.67 17.58
C GLU A 255 -20.49 17.44 16.95
N LEU A 256 -20.46 17.11 15.66
CA LEU A 256 -19.21 17.02 14.91
C LEU A 256 -18.61 18.43 14.71
N PRO A 257 -17.27 18.55 14.71
CA PRO A 257 -16.59 19.84 14.56
C PRO A 257 -16.70 20.43 13.15
N VAL A 258 -17.17 19.65 12.17
CA VAL A 258 -17.36 20.04 10.78
C VAL A 258 -18.63 19.40 10.24
N ASP A 259 -19.30 20.08 9.32
CA ASP A 259 -20.43 19.53 8.56
C ASP A 259 -19.91 18.72 7.37
N LEU A 260 -20.34 17.45 7.28
CA LEU A 260 -19.97 16.53 6.21
C LEU A 260 -21.05 16.43 5.12
N THR A 261 -22.19 17.10 5.29
CA THR A 261 -23.33 17.05 4.37
C THR A 261 -22.89 17.51 2.98
N GLY A 262 -23.08 16.67 1.96
CA GLY A 262 -22.69 17.00 0.59
C GLY A 262 -21.18 16.92 0.31
N ARG A 263 -20.35 16.50 1.28
CA ARG A 263 -18.89 16.58 1.18
C ARG A 263 -18.25 15.26 0.77
N PHE A 264 -16.97 15.37 0.41
CA PHE A 264 -16.08 14.24 0.15
C PHE A 264 -15.00 14.16 1.22
N ILE A 265 -14.68 12.95 1.66
CA ILE A 265 -13.59 12.69 2.62
C ILE A 265 -12.48 11.86 1.98
N TYR A 266 -11.25 12.34 2.09
CA TYR A 266 -10.04 11.69 1.58
C TYR A 266 -9.28 10.98 2.71
N TYR A 267 -9.07 9.69 2.52
CA TYR A 267 -8.35 8.83 3.47
C TYR A 267 -6.84 9.01 3.29
N VAL A 268 -6.28 10.00 3.99
CA VAL A 268 -4.85 10.32 3.90
C VAL A 268 -4.24 10.54 5.29
N GLY A 269 -2.95 10.24 5.38
CA GLY A 269 -2.09 10.63 6.49
C GLY A 269 -0.86 11.32 5.91
N PRO A 270 -0.93 12.65 5.66
CA PRO A 270 0.12 13.36 4.95
C PRO A 270 1.44 13.33 5.73
N VAL A 271 2.54 13.45 5.01
CA VAL A 271 3.86 13.70 5.60
C VAL A 271 3.97 15.19 5.94
N ASP A 272 4.73 15.51 6.99
CA ASP A 272 4.99 16.90 7.35
C ASP A 272 5.65 17.64 6.17
N PRO A 273 5.17 18.84 5.79
CA PRO A 273 5.78 19.62 4.73
C PRO A 273 7.21 20.00 5.09
N VAL A 274 8.09 20.03 4.09
CA VAL A 274 9.45 20.56 4.24
C VAL A 274 9.63 21.82 3.42
N ARG A 275 10.38 22.78 3.98
CA ARG A 275 10.69 24.06 3.31
C ARG A 275 9.40 24.81 2.92
N GLU A 276 9.19 25.05 1.63
CA GLU A 276 8.07 25.80 1.06
C GLU A 276 6.92 24.89 0.58
N GLU A 277 6.97 23.59 0.90
CA GLU A 277 5.89 22.68 0.56
C GLU A 277 4.60 23.08 1.27
N VAL A 278 3.53 23.18 0.49
CA VAL A 278 2.17 23.36 1.00
C VAL A 278 1.79 22.21 1.92
N VAL A 279 2.07 20.98 1.48
CA VAL A 279 1.92 19.74 2.24
C VAL A 279 2.95 18.73 1.75
N GLY A 280 3.48 17.89 2.64
CA GLY A 280 4.35 16.79 2.23
C GLY A 280 3.57 15.71 1.45
N PRO A 281 4.22 14.61 1.03
CA PRO A 281 3.57 13.50 0.33
C PRO A 281 2.23 13.06 0.97
N ALA A 282 1.16 13.02 0.18
CA ALA A 282 -0.23 12.92 0.64
C ALA A 282 -1.02 11.83 -0.11
N GLY A 283 -0.44 10.62 -0.20
CA GLY A 283 -1.06 9.50 -0.91
C GLY A 283 -2.21 8.83 -0.16
N PRO A 284 -3.09 8.09 -0.88
CA PRO A 284 -4.27 7.48 -0.30
C PRO A 284 -3.93 6.33 0.64
N THR A 285 -4.86 6.07 1.54
CA THR A 285 -4.83 4.98 2.50
C THR A 285 -5.83 3.89 2.12
N THR A 286 -5.53 2.63 2.47
CA THR A 286 -6.41 1.47 2.21
C THR A 286 -7.80 1.69 2.79
N ALA A 287 -8.81 1.71 1.91
CA ALA A 287 -10.17 2.11 2.25
C ALA A 287 -10.90 1.08 3.13
N THR A 288 -10.62 -0.22 2.99
CA THR A 288 -11.28 -1.28 3.77
C THR A 288 -11.17 -1.11 5.30
N ARG A 289 -10.16 -0.38 5.79
CA ARG A 289 -10.02 -0.11 7.23
C ARG A 289 -11.11 0.81 7.79
N MET A 290 -11.80 1.55 6.92
CA MET A 290 -12.91 2.44 7.26
C MET A 290 -14.29 1.78 7.05
N ASP A 291 -14.36 0.56 6.51
CA ASP A 291 -15.64 -0.08 6.15
C ASP A 291 -16.59 -0.21 7.35
N LYS A 292 -16.06 -0.58 8.52
CA LYS A 292 -16.85 -0.70 9.76
C LYS A 292 -17.50 0.59 10.25
N PHE A 293 -17.03 1.75 9.77
CA PHE A 293 -17.60 3.06 10.11
C PHE A 293 -18.53 3.59 9.02
N THR A 294 -18.54 2.97 7.83
CA THR A 294 -19.11 3.57 6.62
C THR A 294 -20.61 3.79 6.74
N HIS A 295 -21.35 2.79 7.21
CA HIS A 295 -22.80 2.92 7.42
C HIS A 295 -23.15 4.12 8.30
N THR A 296 -22.61 4.17 9.52
CA THR A 296 -22.88 5.26 10.48
C THR A 296 -22.48 6.63 9.93
N MET A 297 -21.32 6.72 9.26
CA MET A 297 -20.88 7.97 8.66
C MET A 297 -21.84 8.44 7.56
N LEU A 298 -22.26 7.56 6.66
CA LEU A 298 -23.20 7.92 5.60
C LEU A 298 -24.58 8.30 6.16
N GLU A 299 -25.13 7.45 7.04
CA GLU A 299 -26.46 7.62 7.64
C GLU A 299 -26.58 8.92 8.45
N LYS A 300 -25.58 9.25 9.26
CA LYS A 300 -25.67 10.33 10.25
C LYS A 300 -25.12 11.67 9.77
N THR A 301 -24.33 11.69 8.70
CA THR A 301 -23.59 12.89 8.30
C THR A 301 -23.90 13.40 6.89
N GLY A 302 -24.61 12.64 6.06
CA GLY A 302 -24.95 13.07 4.69
C GLY A 302 -23.73 13.19 3.76
N LEU A 303 -22.63 12.52 4.09
CA LEU A 303 -21.42 12.46 3.29
C LEU A 303 -21.71 11.89 1.89
N THR A 304 -21.32 12.60 0.84
CA THR A 304 -21.58 12.20 -0.56
C THR A 304 -20.56 11.21 -1.08
N GLY A 305 -19.30 11.34 -0.69
CA GLY A 305 -18.26 10.48 -1.24
C GLY A 305 -17.04 10.28 -0.37
N MET A 306 -16.34 9.19 -0.66
CA MET A 306 -15.13 8.77 0.03
C MET A 306 -14.03 8.54 -1.00
N ILE A 307 -12.80 8.96 -0.68
CA ILE A 307 -11.64 8.83 -1.55
C ILE A 307 -10.57 8.03 -0.82
N GLY A 308 -10.12 6.92 -1.40
CA GLY A 308 -9.14 6.03 -0.77
C GLY A 308 -8.34 5.26 -1.80
N LYS A 309 -7.74 4.12 -1.41
CA LYS A 309 -7.18 3.15 -2.35
C LYS A 309 -7.66 1.74 -2.05
N ALA A 310 -7.52 0.88 -3.05
CA ALA A 310 -7.95 -0.52 -3.05
C ALA A 310 -9.48 -0.69 -3.00
N GLU A 311 -9.91 -1.95 -3.07
CA GLU A 311 -11.31 -2.37 -3.01
C GLU A 311 -12.01 -1.97 -1.69
N ARG A 312 -13.34 -2.04 -1.68
CA ARG A 312 -14.18 -1.94 -0.48
C ARG A 312 -14.77 -3.32 -0.17
N GLY A 313 -14.97 -3.64 1.10
CA GLY A 313 -15.68 -4.84 1.51
C GLY A 313 -17.20 -4.72 1.33
N GLN A 314 -17.91 -5.85 1.37
CA GLN A 314 -19.36 -5.91 1.11
C GLN A 314 -20.17 -4.96 2.00
N VAL A 315 -19.83 -4.87 3.30
CA VAL A 315 -20.49 -3.95 4.25
C VAL A 315 -20.47 -2.50 3.76
N ALA A 316 -19.33 -2.05 3.22
CA ALA A 316 -19.22 -0.71 2.69
C ALA A 316 -19.93 -0.56 1.34
N ILE A 317 -19.88 -1.57 0.47
CA ILE A 317 -20.61 -1.59 -0.81
C ILE A 317 -22.11 -1.45 -0.56
N ASP A 318 -22.65 -2.20 0.39
CA ASP A 318 -24.07 -2.17 0.76
C ASP A 318 -24.46 -0.79 1.29
N SER A 319 -23.63 -0.21 2.17
CA SER A 319 -23.86 1.16 2.69
C SER A 319 -23.79 2.21 1.59
N ILE A 320 -22.80 2.12 0.69
CA ILE A 320 -22.65 3.04 -0.46
C ILE A 320 -23.91 3.01 -1.32
N LYS A 321 -24.43 1.80 -1.59
CA LYS A 321 -25.66 1.59 -2.37
C LYS A 321 -26.90 2.12 -1.63
N GLU A 322 -27.02 1.86 -0.34
CA GLU A 322 -28.15 2.27 0.49
C GLU A 322 -28.32 3.80 0.52
N PHE A 323 -27.21 4.53 0.70
CA PHE A 323 -27.23 5.99 0.84
C PHE A 323 -26.96 6.75 -0.47
N GLY A 324 -26.78 6.06 -1.59
CA GLY A 324 -26.47 6.68 -2.88
C GLY A 324 -25.16 7.48 -2.88
N ALA A 325 -24.19 7.05 -2.07
CA ALA A 325 -22.87 7.67 -1.99
C ALA A 325 -21.94 7.11 -3.09
N VAL A 326 -20.75 7.69 -3.22
CA VAL A 326 -19.71 7.19 -4.14
C VAL A 326 -18.39 6.89 -3.44
N TYR A 327 -17.67 5.89 -3.96
CA TYR A 327 -16.28 5.64 -3.60
C TYR A 327 -15.39 5.89 -4.80
N LEU A 328 -14.41 6.77 -4.61
CA LEU A 328 -13.42 7.12 -5.62
C LEU A 328 -12.07 6.53 -5.22
N MET A 329 -11.50 5.72 -6.11
CA MET A 329 -10.18 5.17 -5.89
C MET A 329 -9.11 6.12 -6.42
N ALA A 330 -8.29 6.66 -5.52
CA ALA A 330 -7.09 7.41 -5.86
C ALA A 330 -5.90 6.46 -6.07
N VAL A 331 -4.97 6.87 -6.93
CA VAL A 331 -3.78 6.07 -7.28
C VAL A 331 -2.85 5.92 -6.07
N GLY A 332 -2.68 4.68 -5.61
CA GLY A 332 -1.77 4.33 -4.54
C GLY A 332 -0.31 4.28 -5.00
N GLY A 333 0.60 4.86 -4.22
CA GLY A 333 2.04 4.90 -4.51
C GLY A 333 2.55 6.24 -5.05
N ALA A 334 1.67 7.06 -5.65
CA ALA A 334 2.00 8.36 -6.23
C ALA A 334 1.89 9.54 -5.24
N ALA A 335 2.25 9.35 -3.97
CA ALA A 335 1.96 10.30 -2.88
C ALA A 335 2.55 11.71 -3.10
N TYR A 336 3.74 11.81 -3.70
CA TYR A 336 4.37 13.09 -4.02
C TYR A 336 3.65 13.82 -5.16
N LEU A 337 3.20 13.09 -6.18
CA LEU A 337 2.46 13.69 -7.29
C LEU A 337 1.10 14.22 -6.80
N VAL A 338 0.42 13.45 -5.95
CA VAL A 338 -0.84 13.87 -5.32
C VAL A 338 -0.66 15.15 -4.48
N SER A 339 0.46 15.31 -3.77
CA SER A 339 0.68 16.53 -2.97
C SER A 339 0.84 17.79 -3.84
N LYS A 340 1.28 17.68 -5.10
CA LYS A 340 1.35 18.82 -6.03
C LYS A 340 -0.02 19.35 -6.47
N ALA A 341 -1.05 18.52 -6.38
CA ALA A 341 -2.43 18.91 -6.63
C ALA A 341 -3.04 19.67 -5.43
N ILE A 342 -2.49 19.54 -4.23
CA ILE A 342 -2.98 20.23 -3.03
C ILE A 342 -2.42 21.66 -2.98
N LYS A 343 -3.31 22.65 -2.99
CA LYS A 343 -2.94 24.08 -3.02
C LYS A 343 -3.02 24.78 -1.66
N THR A 344 -3.96 24.38 -0.81
CA THR A 344 -4.17 25.03 0.50
C THR A 344 -4.69 24.02 1.54
N PRO A 345 -3.87 23.60 2.52
CA PRO A 345 -4.32 22.81 3.65
C PRO A 345 -4.84 23.74 4.74
N ARG A 346 -5.93 23.35 5.40
CA ARG A 346 -6.44 24.07 6.57
C ARG A 346 -6.44 23.12 7.76
N LEU A 347 -5.53 23.38 8.68
CA LEU A 347 -5.36 22.58 9.88
C LEU A 347 -6.42 22.95 10.90
N TRP A 348 -7.14 21.95 11.43
CA TRP A 348 -7.97 22.17 12.61
C TRP A 348 -7.07 22.30 13.86
N PRO A 349 -7.39 23.17 14.84
CA PRO A 349 -6.50 23.52 15.96
C PRO A 349 -6.05 22.36 16.86
N SER A 350 -6.68 21.20 16.73
CA SER A 350 -6.37 20.00 17.49
C SER A 350 -5.83 18.94 16.53
N LYS A 351 -4.58 18.52 16.71
CA LYS A 351 -3.90 17.44 15.96
C LYS A 351 -4.63 16.08 16.01
N SER A 352 -5.75 15.99 16.73
CA SER A 352 -6.61 14.80 16.85
C SER A 352 -7.80 14.80 15.87
N TRP A 353 -7.91 15.81 15.00
CA TRP A 353 -9.01 15.98 14.06
C TRP A 353 -8.55 15.97 12.60
N VAL A 354 -9.53 15.70 11.74
CA VAL A 354 -9.58 15.80 10.27
C VAL A 354 -8.61 16.87 9.73
N TRP A 355 -7.74 16.50 8.77
CA TRP A 355 -6.77 17.41 8.13
C TRP A 355 -7.32 18.04 6.86
#